data_AF-A0A945V907-F1
#
_entry.id   AF-A0A945V907-F1
#
_cell.length_a   1.000
_cell.length_b   1.000
_cell.length_c   1.000
_cell.angle_alpha   90.00
_cell.angle_beta   90.00
_cell.angle_gamma   90.00
#
_symmetry.space_group_name_H-M   'P 1'
#
loop_
_entity.id
_entity.type
_entity.pdbx_description
1 polymer ?
#
loop_
_entity_poly.entity_id
_entity_poly.type
_entity_poly.pdbx_seq_one_letter_code
_entity_poly.pdbx_strand_id
1 'polypeptide(L)'
;MQITLDIRIRDILQSGADIIVFSAHPSLLAGSGVSGIVHKAAGPELELFAKSLGPIAPGESVITPAFNLPAKYIIHTVFPRYIYGTSEEE
;
A
#
# COMPACT_ATOMS: atom_id res chain seq x y z
N MET A 1 -13.14 24.55 2.29
CA MET A 1 -12.01 23.62 2.51
C MET A 1 -11.05 23.82 1.35
N GLN A 2 -9.84 24.29 1.60
CA GLN A 2 -8.84 24.49 0.55
C GLN A 2 -8.01 23.21 0.45
N ILE A 3 -8.00 22.59 -0.73
CA ILE A 3 -7.18 21.40 -1.02
C ILE A 3 -5.86 21.89 -1.60
N THR A 4 -4.75 21.42 -1.03
CA THR A 4 -3.41 21.69 -1.54
C THR A 4 -2.88 20.40 -2.17
N LEU A 5 -2.36 20.51 -3.39
CA LEU A 5 -1.67 19.43 -4.08
C LEU A 5 -0.18 19.76 -4.16
N ASP A 6 0.66 18.77 -3.85
CA ASP A 6 2.12 18.90 -3.90
C ASP A 6 2.73 17.66 -4.58
N ILE A 7 3.68 17.88 -5.49
CA ILE A 7 4.33 16.82 -6.25
C ILE A 7 5.81 16.81 -5.87
N ARG A 8 6.28 15.66 -5.36
CA ARG A 8 7.64 15.51 -4.82
C ARG A 8 8.29 14.25 -5.39
N ILE A 9 9.54 14.37 -5.84
CA ILE A 9 10.38 13.21 -6.19
C ILE A 9 11.18 12.84 -4.94
N ARG A 10 10.91 11.67 -4.36
CA ARG A 10 11.58 11.15 -3.16
C ARG A 10 11.22 9.69 -2.91
N ASP A 11 11.93 9.07 -1.96
CA ASP A 11 11.48 7.82 -1.34
C ASP A 11 10.19 8.07 -0.54
N ILE A 12 9.18 7.23 -0.76
CA ILE A 12 7.87 7.32 -0.09
C ILE A 12 7.99 7.13 1.43
N LEU A 13 9.00 6.37 1.88
CA LEU A 13 9.29 6.18 3.31
C LEU A 13 9.73 7.49 3.99
N GLN A 14 10.18 8.48 3.21
CA GLN A 14 10.61 9.81 3.66
C GLN A 14 9.60 10.91 3.28
N SER A 15 8.34 10.54 3.00
CA SER A 15 7.30 11.49 2.59
C SER A 15 6.98 12.53 3.66
N GLY A 16 7.04 12.16 4.94
CA GLY A 16 6.56 12.96 6.07
C GLY A 16 5.04 13.01 6.17
N ALA A 17 4.33 12.12 5.47
CA ALA A 17 2.87 12.03 5.50
C ALA A 17 2.38 11.23 6.70
N ASP A 18 1.19 11.57 7.20
CA ASP A 18 0.51 10.78 8.23
C ASP A 18 0.10 9.38 7.73
N ILE A 19 -0.24 9.28 6.43
CA ILE A 19 -0.72 8.07 5.79
C ILE A 19 0.03 7.87 4.48
N ILE A 20 0.56 6.66 4.29
CA ILE A 20 1.15 6.23 3.01
C ILE A 20 0.18 5.28 2.32
N VAL A 21 0.04 5.42 1.00
CA VAL A 21 -0.79 4.53 0.17
C VAL A 21 0.09 3.86 -0.86
N PHE A 22 -0.03 2.55 -1.04
CA PHE A 22 0.70 1.83 -2.08
C PHE A 22 -0.13 0.69 -2.69
N SER A 23 0.26 0.25 -3.90
CA SER A 23 -0.34 -0.89 -4.59
C SER A 23 0.07 -2.20 -3.93
N ALA A 24 -0.91 -2.90 -3.35
CA ALA A 24 -0.71 -4.16 -2.63
C ALA A 24 -1.12 -5.36 -3.49
N HIS A 25 -0.60 -6.54 -3.12
CA HIS A 25 -1.08 -7.80 -3.68
C HIS A 25 -2.43 -8.18 -3.03
N PRO A 26 -3.38 -8.82 -3.73
CA PRO A 26 -4.68 -9.25 -3.17
C PRO A 26 -4.60 -10.07 -1.89
N SER A 27 -3.52 -10.84 -1.70
CA SER A 27 -3.29 -11.63 -0.48
C SER A 27 -2.71 -10.82 0.70
N LEU A 28 -2.39 -9.54 0.49
CA LEU A 28 -1.74 -8.65 1.47
C LEU A 28 -0.39 -9.17 2.02
N LEU A 29 0.26 -10.06 1.28
CA LEU A 29 1.62 -10.50 1.54
C LEU A 29 2.61 -9.54 0.90
N ALA A 30 3.81 -9.40 1.49
CA ALA A 30 4.87 -8.61 0.92
C ALA A 30 5.19 -9.08 -0.51
N GLY A 31 5.14 -8.13 -1.45
CA GLY A 31 5.56 -8.35 -2.82
C GLY A 31 6.97 -7.80 -3.07
N SER A 32 7.26 -7.55 -4.34
CA SER A 32 8.42 -6.78 -4.78
C SER A 32 8.11 -5.26 -4.82
N GLY A 33 9.07 -4.46 -5.28
CA GLY A 33 8.88 -3.02 -5.48
C GLY A 33 8.55 -2.26 -4.19
N VAL A 34 7.59 -1.33 -4.27
CA VAL A 34 7.20 -0.48 -3.13
C VAL A 34 6.63 -1.31 -1.98
N SER A 35 5.82 -2.34 -2.27
CA SER A 35 5.28 -3.23 -1.23
C SER A 35 6.41 -3.87 -0.42
N GLY A 36 7.41 -4.46 -1.09
CA GLY A 36 8.54 -5.09 -0.41
C GLY A 36 9.37 -4.11 0.42
N ILE A 37 9.62 -2.90 -0.10
CA ILE A 37 10.38 -1.86 0.61
C ILE A 37 9.60 -1.38 1.85
N VAL A 38 8.28 -1.17 1.73
CA VAL A 38 7.41 -0.79 2.84
C VAL A 38 7.35 -1.88 3.91
N HIS A 39 7.16 -3.15 3.54
CA HIS A 39 7.15 -4.26 4.49
C HIS A 39 8.49 -4.42 5.21
N LYS A 40 9.59 -4.33 4.48
CA LYS A 40 10.93 -4.41 5.06
C LYS A 40 11.18 -3.29 6.09
N ALA A 41 10.72 -2.08 5.79
CA ALA A 41 10.93 -0.92 6.67
C ALA A 41 9.94 -0.86 7.84
N ALA A 42 8.69 -1.29 7.66
CA ALA A 42 7.68 -1.34 8.71
C ALA A 42 7.94 -2.46 9.72
N GLY A 43 8.57 -3.56 9.31
CA GLY A 43 8.85 -4.71 10.16
C GLY A 43 7.90 -5.90 9.91
N PRO A 44 8.26 -7.10 10.41
CA PRO A 44 7.50 -8.33 10.19
C PRO A 44 6.06 -8.27 10.74
N GLU A 45 5.80 -7.42 11.72
CA GLU A 45 4.48 -7.22 12.32
C GLU A 45 3.46 -6.69 11.29
N LEU A 46 3.92 -5.92 10.29
CA LEU A 46 3.06 -5.44 9.23
C LEU A 46 2.46 -6.59 8.43
N GLU A 47 3.28 -7.57 8.03
CA GLU A 47 2.77 -8.70 7.24
C GLU A 47 1.83 -9.59 8.07
N LEU A 48 2.17 -9.85 9.34
CA LEU A 48 1.31 -10.63 10.23
C LEU A 48 -0.06 -9.97 10.39
N PHE A 49 -0.10 -8.65 10.57
CA PHE A 49 -1.35 -7.91 10.72
C PHE A 49 -2.12 -7.82 9.40
N ALA A 50 -1.47 -7.40 8.32
CA ALA A 50 -2.10 -7.20 7.01
C ALA A 50 -2.71 -8.52 6.48
N LYS A 51 -2.01 -9.65 6.65
CA LYS A 51 -2.52 -10.97 6.24
C LYS A 51 -3.84 -11.34 6.93
N SER A 52 -4.12 -10.84 8.13
CA SER A 52 -5.38 -11.09 8.84
C SER A 52 -6.57 -10.30 8.29
N LEU A 53 -6.31 -9.28 7.47
CA LEU A 53 -7.34 -8.43 6.83
C LEU A 53 -7.67 -8.86 5.40
N GLY A 54 -6.87 -9.76 4.83
CA GLY A 54 -7.00 -10.21 3.45
C GLY A 54 -7.63 -11.59 3.31
N PRO A 55 -7.89 -12.06 2.08
CA PRO A 55 -7.64 -11.34 0.82
C PRO A 55 -8.62 -10.18 0.57
N ILE A 56 -8.23 -9.24 -0.30
CA ILE A 56 -9.09 -8.15 -0.79
C ILE A 56 -9.13 -8.11 -2.31
N ALA A 57 -10.25 -7.67 -2.88
CA ALA A 57 -10.51 -7.61 -4.31
C ALA A 57 -9.98 -6.31 -4.96
N PRO A 58 -9.81 -6.27 -6.30
CA PRO A 58 -9.57 -5.02 -7.02
C PRO A 58 -10.60 -3.94 -6.68
N GLY A 59 -10.11 -2.71 -6.44
CA GLY A 59 -10.92 -1.57 -5.99
C GLY A 59 -11.11 -1.49 -4.48
N GLU A 60 -10.73 -2.52 -3.72
CA GLU A 60 -10.79 -2.51 -2.26
C GLU A 60 -9.49 -1.97 -1.64
N SER A 61 -9.60 -1.56 -0.37
CA SER A 61 -8.47 -1.11 0.41
C SER A 61 -8.64 -1.42 1.90
N VAL A 62 -7.54 -1.70 2.58
CA VAL A 62 -7.50 -1.86 4.04
C VAL A 62 -6.45 -0.94 4.64
N ILE A 63 -6.63 -0.60 5.92
CA ILE A 63 -5.73 0.25 6.67
C ILE A 63 -5.05 -0.54 7.80
N THR A 64 -3.76 -0.30 7.99
CA THR A 64 -2.97 -0.86 9.09
C THR A 64 -2.21 0.25 9.81
N PRO A 65 -1.79 0.05 11.08
CA PRO A 65 -0.70 0.83 11.64
C PRO A 65 0.55 0.75 10.74
N ALA A 66 1.40 1.77 10.79
CA ALA A 66 2.64 1.78 10.00
C ALA A 66 3.86 1.17 10.70
N PHE A 67 3.69 0.69 11.94
CA PHE A 67 4.70 0.02 12.75
C PHE A 67 5.99 0.85 12.89
N ASN A 68 7.12 0.40 12.35
CA ASN A 68 8.41 1.07 12.49
C ASN A 68 8.57 2.31 11.57
N LEU A 69 7.59 2.61 10.71
CA LEU A 69 7.64 3.79 9.83
C LEU A 69 7.30 5.08 10.59
N PRO A 70 7.79 6.24 10.11
CA PRO A 70 7.41 7.55 10.65
C PRO A 70 5.96 7.94 10.36
N ALA A 71 5.32 7.32 9.34
CA ALA A 71 3.89 7.47 9.09
C ALA A 71 3.08 6.85 10.24
N LYS A 72 1.81 7.24 10.38
CA LYS A 72 0.91 6.66 11.39
C LYS A 72 0.21 5.42 10.85
N TYR A 73 -0.23 5.48 9.60
CA TYR A 73 -0.97 4.41 8.95
C TYR A 73 -0.50 4.13 7.53
N ILE A 74 -0.86 2.93 7.06
CA ILE A 74 -0.65 2.52 5.69
C ILE A 74 -2.00 2.06 5.12
N ILE A 75 -2.34 2.55 3.93
CA ILE A 75 -3.45 2.03 3.14
C ILE A 75 -2.88 1.09 2.07
N HIS A 76 -3.30 -0.16 2.15
CA HIS A 76 -3.02 -1.21 1.18
C HIS A 76 -4.21 -1.25 0.22
N THR A 77 -3.98 -1.00 -1.06
CA THR A 77 -5.06 -0.99 -2.05
C THR A 77 -4.69 -1.84 -3.25
N VAL A 78 -5.67 -2.59 -3.76
CA VAL A 78 -5.50 -3.45 -4.93
C VAL A 78 -6.12 -2.73 -6.12
N PHE A 79 -5.31 -2.54 -7.16
CA PHE A 79 -5.77 -1.96 -8.42
C PHE A 79 -6.13 -3.07 -9.41
N PRO A 80 -7.10 -2.82 -10.30
CA PRO A 80 -7.38 -3.74 -11.38
C PRO A 80 -6.16 -3.90 -12.29
N ARG A 81 -5.97 -5.10 -12.83
CA ARG A 81 -4.87 -5.38 -13.75
C ARG A 81 -5.32 -5.05 -15.16
N TYR A 82 -4.62 -4.09 -15.78
CA TYR A 82 -4.80 -3.80 -17.20
C TYR A 82 -3.98 -4.77 -18.06
N ILE A 83 -4.66 -5.56 -18.91
CA ILE A 83 -4.03 -6.44 -19.90
C ILE A 83 -4.60 -6.10 -21.28
N TYR A 84 -4.08 -5.04 -21.90
CA TYR A 84 -4.27 -4.70 -23.32
C TYR A 84 -5.68 -4.94 -23.91
N GLY A 85 -6.76 -4.65 -23.17
CA GLY A 85 -8.14 -4.77 -23.65
C GLY A 85 -8.68 -6.21 -23.73
N THR A 86 -8.13 -7.16 -22.97
CA THR A 86 -8.69 -8.52 -22.87
C THR A 86 -9.83 -8.57 -21.84
N SER A 87 -10.69 -9.59 -21.95
CA SER A 87 -11.74 -9.87 -20.95
C SER A 87 -11.20 -10.38 -19.60
N GLU A 88 -9.88 -10.51 -19.45
CA GLU A 88 -9.20 -10.92 -18.22
C GLU A 88 -8.76 -9.69 -17.39
N GLU A 89 -9.24 -8.49 -17.75
CA GLU A 89 -9.16 -7.29 -16.92
C GLU A 89 -10.06 -7.44 -15.69
N GLU A 90 -9.46 -7.75 -14.54
CA GLU A 90 -10.09 -7.74 -13.20
C GLU A 90 -9.56 -6.59 -12.35
#